data_AF-A0A2A4W5C4-F1
#
_entry.id   AF-A0A2A4W5C4-F1
#
_cell.length_a   1.000
_cell.length_b   1.000
_cell.length_c   1.000
_cell.angle_alpha   90.00
_cell.angle_beta   90.00
_cell.angle_gamma   90.00
#
_symmetry.space_group_name_H-M   'P 1'
#
loop_
_entity.id
_entity.type
_entity.pdbx_description
1 polymer ?
#
loop_
_entity_poly.entity_id
_entity_poly.type
_entity_poly.pdbx_seq_one_letter_code
_entity_poly.pdbx_strand_id
1 'polypeptide(L)'
;MATKISKKIVSYSVVSEEEKALPAVEALSRTEKAASTSNVIHMHEKLERPDMLLGSTYKVKTPLTEHALYVTVNDVILNQGTEHELRRPFEVFINSKNMDHFQWIVALTRIISAVFRKGGDVTFLVEELRSVFDPRGGYFKRGGKFMPSLVAEIGEVIDQHLRFIGMIKDDELDDHQKRFLEEKREQFDAAAKPEATETAESSFPAGAQLCTKCSTKAMIKMDGCMTCLNCGDSKCG
;
A
#
# COMPACT_ATOMS: atom_id res chain seq x y z
N MET A 1 -52.01 9.11 17.10
CA MET A 1 -53.07 10.13 16.98
C MET A 1 -53.95 9.74 15.81
N ALA A 2 -55.26 9.62 16.00
CA ALA A 2 -56.19 9.17 14.96
C ALA A 2 -56.85 10.39 14.28
N THR A 3 -56.61 10.56 12.99
CA THR A 3 -57.17 11.67 12.21
C THR A 3 -58.58 11.31 11.76
N LYS A 4 -59.61 12.00 12.26
CA LYS A 4 -61.00 11.84 11.80
C LYS A 4 -61.25 12.67 10.54
N ILE A 5 -61.61 11.99 9.44
CA ILE A 5 -62.00 12.62 8.17
C ILE A 5 -63.51 12.85 8.19
N SER A 6 -63.95 14.10 8.14
CA SER A 6 -65.37 14.50 8.22
C SER A 6 -66.04 14.75 6.86
N LYS A 7 -65.31 14.56 5.75
CA LYS A 7 -65.84 14.74 4.38
C LYS A 7 -65.92 13.40 3.64
N LYS A 8 -66.93 13.24 2.78
CA LYS A 8 -67.11 12.05 1.94
C LYS A 8 -65.96 11.97 0.93
N ILE A 9 -65.19 10.88 0.98
CA ILE A 9 -64.14 10.58 0.01
C ILE A 9 -64.83 10.11 -1.26
N VAL A 10 -64.68 10.88 -2.35
CA VAL A 10 -65.41 10.63 -3.61
C VAL A 10 -64.55 9.87 -4.64
N SER A 11 -63.25 9.72 -4.39
CA SER A 11 -62.35 8.82 -5.10
C SER A 11 -61.10 8.55 -4.26
N TYR A 12 -60.50 7.37 -4.43
CA TYR A 12 -59.19 7.01 -3.90
C TYR A 12 -58.43 6.22 -4.97
N SER A 13 -57.11 6.39 -5.03
CA SER A 13 -56.21 5.54 -5.82
C SER A 13 -55.17 4.93 -4.88
N VAL A 14 -54.94 3.63 -5.03
CA VAL A 14 -53.89 2.90 -4.31
C VAL A 14 -52.71 2.82 -5.27
N VAL A 15 -51.57 3.35 -4.86
CA VAL A 15 -50.34 3.27 -5.64
C VAL A 15 -49.92 1.80 -5.68
N SER A 16 -50.00 1.17 -6.85
CA SER A 16 -49.42 -0.15 -7.09
C SER A 16 -47.90 -0.02 -7.22
N GLU A 17 -47.16 -1.06 -6.84
CA GLU A 17 -45.68 -1.05 -6.82
C GLU A 17 -45.06 -0.78 -8.20
N GLU A 18 -45.83 -0.92 -9.28
CA GLU A 18 -45.38 -0.71 -10.67
C GLU A 18 -45.30 0.78 -11.07
N GLU A 19 -45.99 1.71 -10.40
CA GLU A 19 -45.89 3.15 -10.69
C GLU A 19 -44.70 3.85 -10.00
N LYS A 20 -44.02 3.17 -9.06
CA LYS A 20 -42.78 3.68 -8.45
C LYS A 20 -41.57 3.66 -9.38
N ALA A 21 -41.66 2.96 -10.53
CA ALA A 21 -40.52 2.76 -11.44
C ALA A 21 -40.38 3.83 -12.54
N LEU A 22 -41.37 4.71 -12.73
CA LEU A 22 -41.38 5.65 -13.87
C LEU A 22 -40.79 7.06 -13.61
N PRO A 23 -40.68 7.63 -12.39
CA PRO A 23 -40.04 8.93 -12.20
C PRO A 23 -38.51 8.84 -12.01
N ALA A 24 -37.93 7.63 -11.92
CA ALA A 24 -36.49 7.44 -11.70
C ALA A 24 -35.63 7.75 -12.94
N VAL A 25 -36.19 7.62 -14.15
CA VAL A 25 -35.45 7.86 -15.40
C VAL A 25 -35.28 9.35 -15.73
N GLU A 26 -36.22 10.21 -15.34
CA GLU A 26 -36.11 11.66 -15.55
C GLU A 26 -35.28 12.37 -14.46
N ALA A 27 -35.21 11.81 -13.25
CA ALA A 27 -34.36 12.32 -12.18
C ALA A 27 -32.86 12.03 -12.43
N LEU A 28 -32.53 10.91 -13.08
CA LEU A 28 -31.17 10.55 -13.51
C LEU A 28 -30.66 11.46 -14.64
N SER A 29 -31.52 11.79 -15.61
CA SER A 29 -31.16 12.70 -16.71
C SER A 29 -30.84 14.13 -16.24
N ARG A 30 -31.47 14.57 -15.14
CA ARG A 30 -31.25 15.91 -14.56
C ARG A 30 -30.02 15.98 -13.64
N THR A 31 -29.57 14.85 -13.09
CA THR A 31 -28.30 14.76 -12.34
C THR A 31 -27.08 14.67 -13.26
N GLU A 32 -27.23 14.08 -14.45
CA GLU A 32 -26.16 14.03 -15.46
C GLU A 32 -25.82 15.42 -16.04
N LYS A 33 -26.80 16.32 -16.17
CA LYS A 33 -26.56 17.68 -16.67
C LYS A 33 -25.89 18.63 -15.68
N ALA A 34 -25.77 18.26 -14.40
CA ALA A 34 -25.02 19.04 -13.41
C ALA A 34 -23.57 18.53 -13.20
N ALA A 35 -23.23 17.36 -13.76
CA ALA A 35 -21.88 16.78 -13.71
C ALA A 35 -21.00 17.17 -14.92
N SER A 36 -21.46 18.07 -15.78
CA SER A 36 -20.69 18.55 -16.94
C SER A 36 -19.64 19.62 -16.58
N THR A 37 -19.21 19.72 -15.33
CA THR A 37 -18.17 20.64 -14.85
C THR A 37 -16.92 19.93 -14.32
N SER A 38 -16.75 18.64 -14.62
CA SER A 38 -15.50 17.92 -14.33
C SER A 38 -15.34 16.72 -15.28
N ASN A 39 -14.75 16.95 -16.46
CA ASN A 39 -14.29 15.87 -17.37
C ASN A 39 -13.06 15.13 -16.79
N VAL A 40 -13.06 14.85 -15.49
CA VAL A 40 -12.00 14.15 -14.78
C VAL A 40 -12.32 12.67 -14.78
N ILE A 41 -11.52 11.90 -15.51
CA ILE A 41 -11.57 10.44 -15.56
C ILE A 41 -10.95 9.90 -14.28
N HIS A 42 -11.68 9.01 -13.61
CA HIS A 42 -11.23 8.27 -12.44
C HIS A 42 -11.03 6.79 -12.80
N MET A 43 -10.19 6.12 -12.01
CA MET A 43 -9.98 4.68 -12.14
C MET A 43 -11.25 3.93 -11.73
N HIS A 44 -11.78 3.07 -12.60
CA HIS A 44 -12.95 2.22 -12.33
C HIS A 44 -12.95 0.97 -13.23
N GLU A 45 -13.77 -0.04 -12.88
CA GLU A 45 -13.82 -1.35 -13.58
C GLU A 45 -14.08 -1.28 -15.10
N LYS A 46 -14.81 -0.26 -15.57
CA LYS A 46 -15.14 -0.07 -16.99
C LYS A 46 -14.05 0.65 -17.79
N LEU A 47 -12.93 1.03 -17.16
CA LEU A 47 -11.85 1.70 -17.87
C LEU A 47 -11.19 0.69 -18.80
N GLU A 48 -11.20 0.98 -20.09
CA GLU A 48 -10.54 0.11 -21.07
C GLU A 48 -9.02 0.13 -20.85
N ARG A 49 -8.39 -1.04 -21.04
CA ARG A 49 -6.94 -1.17 -20.93
C ARG A 49 -6.29 -0.43 -22.11
N PRO A 50 -5.41 0.57 -21.86
CA PRO A 50 -4.66 1.23 -22.94
C PRO A 50 -3.76 0.28 -23.73
N ASP A 51 -3.43 0.65 -24.96
CA ASP A 51 -2.53 -0.12 -25.82
C ASP A 51 -1.11 -0.25 -25.22
N MET A 52 -0.66 0.79 -24.52
CA MET A 52 0.65 0.85 -23.88
C MET A 52 0.53 1.27 -22.42
N LEU A 53 1.23 0.57 -21.54
CA LEU A 53 1.37 0.90 -20.12
C LEU A 53 2.86 1.06 -19.79
N LEU A 54 3.17 1.96 -18.88
CA LEU A 54 4.52 2.12 -18.33
C LEU A 54 4.63 1.33 -17.03
N GLY A 55 5.70 0.56 -16.85
CA GLY A 55 5.85 -0.29 -15.67
C GLY A 55 7.22 -0.19 -15.01
N SER A 56 7.23 -0.49 -13.71
CA SER A 56 8.43 -0.59 -12.89
C SER A 56 8.59 -2.03 -12.41
N THR A 57 9.76 -2.63 -12.64
CA THR A 57 10.08 -3.99 -12.18
C THR A 57 11.00 -3.96 -10.96
N TYR A 58 10.56 -4.61 -9.89
CA TYR A 58 11.25 -4.75 -8.62
C TYR A 58 11.74 -6.18 -8.44
N LYS A 59 13.00 -6.33 -8.02
CA LYS A 59 13.61 -7.63 -7.75
C LYS A 59 13.52 -7.95 -6.26
N VAL A 60 12.85 -9.04 -5.94
CA VAL A 60 12.74 -9.62 -4.59
C VAL A 60 13.65 -10.84 -4.51
N LYS A 61 14.65 -10.79 -3.62
CA LYS A 61 15.55 -11.91 -3.36
C LYS A 61 15.53 -12.24 -1.87
N THR A 62 14.92 -13.38 -1.55
CA THR A 62 14.86 -13.88 -0.17
C THR A 62 16.10 -14.73 0.15
N PRO A 63 16.48 -14.89 1.43
CA PRO A 63 17.48 -15.87 1.83
C PRO A 63 16.94 -17.32 1.82
N LEU A 64 15.61 -17.50 1.72
CA LEU A 64 14.96 -18.80 1.77
C LEU A 64 14.92 -19.51 0.42
N THR A 65 15.06 -18.76 -0.68
CA THR A 65 14.93 -19.27 -2.04
C THR A 65 16.15 -18.92 -2.89
N GLU A 66 16.62 -19.89 -3.68
CA GLU A 66 17.74 -19.66 -4.59
C GLU A 66 17.40 -18.66 -5.70
N HIS A 67 16.16 -18.72 -6.20
CA HIS A 67 15.69 -17.87 -7.27
C HIS A 67 15.04 -16.58 -6.77
N ALA A 68 15.30 -15.49 -7.49
CA ALA A 68 14.63 -14.22 -7.27
C ALA A 68 13.24 -14.21 -7.91
N LEU A 69 12.36 -13.41 -7.32
CA LEU A 69 11.03 -13.10 -7.80
C LEU A 69 11.04 -11.66 -8.34
N TYR A 70 10.35 -11.43 -9.45
CA TYR A 70 10.27 -10.14 -10.12
C TYR A 70 8.82 -9.66 -10.11
N VAL A 71 8.58 -8.52 -9.46
CA VAL A 71 7.27 -7.89 -9.38
C VAL A 71 7.28 -6.69 -10.33
N THR A 72 6.47 -6.72 -11.38
CA THR A 72 6.29 -5.59 -12.29
C THR A 72 4.94 -4.94 -12.02
N VAL A 73 4.93 -3.66 -11.69
CA VAL A 73 3.69 -2.89 -11.55
C VAL A 73 3.59 -1.95 -12.73
N ASN A 74 2.52 -2.09 -13.51
CA ASN A 74 2.20 -1.26 -14.66
C ASN A 74 1.18 -0.20 -14.25
N ASP A 75 1.39 1.03 -14.72
CA ASP A 75 0.59 2.19 -14.39
C ASP A 75 -0.16 2.73 -15.58
N VAL A 76 -1.29 3.38 -15.28
CA VAL A 76 -2.03 4.23 -16.21
C VAL A 76 -1.94 5.69 -15.75
N ILE A 77 -1.82 6.59 -16.73
CA ILE A 77 -1.92 8.03 -16.51
C ILE A 77 -3.34 8.45 -16.89
N LEU A 78 -4.09 8.96 -15.93
CA LEU A 78 -5.43 9.49 -16.12
C LEU A 78 -5.36 11.00 -16.30
N ASN A 79 -6.22 11.56 -17.15
CA ASN A 79 -6.32 13.01 -17.42
C ASN A 79 -4.99 13.66 -17.83
N GLN A 80 -4.22 12.95 -18.66
CA GLN A 80 -2.91 13.40 -19.12
C GLN A 80 -2.99 14.80 -19.75
N GLY A 81 -2.07 15.69 -19.36
CA GLY A 81 -2.02 17.07 -19.85
C GLY A 81 -3.05 18.02 -19.24
N THR A 82 -3.69 17.63 -18.14
CA THR A 82 -4.62 18.48 -17.37
C THR A 82 -4.14 18.68 -15.93
N GLU A 83 -4.74 19.64 -15.21
CA GLU A 83 -4.47 19.88 -13.78
C GLU A 83 -4.82 18.68 -12.88
N HIS A 84 -5.60 17.73 -13.39
CA HIS A 84 -6.03 16.52 -12.69
C HIS A 84 -5.30 15.26 -13.17
N GLU A 85 -4.10 15.43 -13.74
CA GLU A 85 -3.24 14.30 -14.14
C GLU A 85 -2.91 13.44 -12.91
N LEU A 86 -3.27 12.17 -12.98
CA LEU A 86 -3.08 11.21 -11.89
C LEU A 86 -2.49 9.92 -12.42
N ARG A 87 -1.42 9.46 -11.79
CA ARG A 87 -0.85 8.13 -12.04
C ARG A 87 -1.46 7.12 -11.08
N ARG A 88 -1.96 6.00 -11.59
CA ARG A 88 -2.57 4.92 -10.80
C ARG A 88 -2.02 3.56 -11.24
N PRO A 89 -1.86 2.61 -10.30
CA PRO A 89 -1.48 1.26 -10.67
C PRO A 89 -2.64 0.62 -11.42
N PHE A 90 -2.33 -0.10 -12.49
CA PHE A 90 -3.32 -0.73 -13.37
C PHE A 90 -3.29 -2.25 -13.25
N GLU A 91 -2.09 -2.85 -13.31
CA GLU A 91 -1.91 -4.30 -13.20
C GLU A 91 -0.54 -4.62 -12.59
N VAL A 92 -0.44 -5.80 -11.96
CA VAL A 92 0.82 -6.33 -11.45
C VAL A 92 1.11 -7.66 -12.13
N PHE A 93 2.39 -7.94 -12.37
CA PHE A 93 2.89 -9.23 -12.83
C PHE A 93 3.98 -9.72 -11.90
N ILE A 94 3.81 -10.93 -11.36
CA ILE A 94 4.79 -11.54 -10.48
C ILE A 94 5.36 -12.77 -11.18
N ASN A 95 6.65 -12.74 -11.50
CA ASN A 95 7.35 -13.82 -12.17
C ASN A 95 8.43 -14.42 -11.27
N SER A 96 8.57 -15.74 -11.28
CA SER A 96 9.60 -16.45 -10.53
C SER A 96 9.99 -17.73 -11.27
N LYS A 97 11.27 -18.11 -11.17
CA LYS A 97 11.73 -19.44 -11.60
C LYS A 97 11.38 -20.54 -10.60
N ASN A 98 10.99 -20.17 -9.37
CA ASN A 98 10.59 -21.13 -8.35
C ASN A 98 9.14 -21.59 -8.58
N MET A 99 8.96 -22.89 -8.80
CA MET A 99 7.66 -23.51 -9.07
C MET A 99 6.85 -23.81 -7.81
N ASP A 100 7.46 -23.90 -6.63
CA ASP A 100 6.79 -24.21 -5.35
C ASP A 100 5.72 -23.18 -4.97
N HIS A 101 5.80 -22.01 -5.57
CA HIS A 101 4.96 -20.86 -5.26
C HIS A 101 4.05 -20.44 -6.42
N PHE A 102 4.11 -21.15 -7.54
CA PHE A 102 3.51 -20.73 -8.79
C PHE A 102 1.99 -20.49 -8.68
N GLN A 103 1.24 -21.42 -8.07
CA GLN A 103 -0.23 -21.33 -8.00
C GLN A 103 -0.71 -20.10 -7.24
N TRP A 104 -0.17 -19.84 -6.04
CA TRP A 104 -0.57 -18.68 -5.24
C TRP A 104 -0.02 -17.38 -5.80
N ILE A 105 1.17 -17.38 -6.43
CA ILE A 105 1.70 -16.21 -7.14
C ILE A 105 0.76 -15.81 -8.28
N VAL A 106 0.29 -16.78 -9.07
CA VAL A 106 -0.68 -16.53 -10.16
C VAL A 106 -2.00 -16.00 -9.57
N ALA A 107 -2.49 -16.58 -8.48
CA ALA A 107 -3.71 -16.11 -7.82
C ALA A 107 -3.58 -14.67 -7.32
N LEU A 108 -2.49 -14.34 -6.59
CA LEU A 108 -2.22 -12.99 -6.10
C LEU A 108 -2.11 -11.98 -7.25
N THR A 109 -1.37 -12.33 -8.30
CA THR A 109 -1.21 -11.49 -9.49
C THR A 109 -2.57 -11.12 -10.09
N ARG A 110 -3.48 -12.09 -10.20
CA ARG A 110 -4.84 -11.87 -10.73
C ARG A 110 -5.71 -11.03 -9.81
N ILE A 111 -5.68 -11.29 -8.51
CA ILE A 111 -6.50 -10.59 -7.50
C ILE A 111 -6.04 -9.14 -7.36
N ILE A 112 -4.74 -8.91 -7.18
CA ILE A 112 -4.18 -7.56 -7.04
C ILE A 112 -4.47 -6.73 -8.30
N SER A 113 -4.25 -7.30 -9.49
CA SER A 113 -4.59 -6.62 -10.75
C SER A 113 -6.08 -6.38 -10.93
N ALA A 114 -6.96 -7.23 -10.37
CA ALA A 114 -8.39 -6.97 -10.37
C ALA A 114 -8.72 -5.79 -9.45
N VAL A 115 -8.14 -5.73 -8.25
CA VAL A 115 -8.32 -4.61 -7.30
C VAL A 115 -7.80 -3.30 -7.89
N PHE A 116 -6.62 -3.29 -8.50
CA PHE A 116 -6.10 -2.11 -9.20
C PHE A 116 -7.05 -1.62 -10.30
N ARG A 117 -7.62 -2.53 -11.09
CA ARG A 117 -8.61 -2.20 -12.13
C ARG A 117 -9.93 -1.68 -11.57
N LYS A 118 -10.35 -2.09 -10.36
CA LYS A 118 -11.53 -1.52 -9.71
C LYS A 118 -11.34 -0.04 -9.37
N GLY A 119 -10.09 0.40 -9.18
CA GLY A 119 -9.77 1.76 -8.77
C GLY A 119 -10.14 2.04 -7.31
N GLY A 120 -10.32 3.33 -6.99
CA GLY A 120 -10.51 3.78 -5.61
C GLY A 120 -9.20 3.82 -4.82
N ASP A 121 -9.32 3.70 -3.50
CA ASP A 121 -8.15 3.60 -2.61
C ASP A 121 -7.66 2.15 -2.55
N VAL A 122 -6.50 1.90 -3.16
CA VAL A 122 -5.84 0.58 -3.18
C VAL A 122 -4.69 0.50 -2.17
N THR A 123 -4.46 1.55 -1.37
CA THR A 123 -3.36 1.59 -0.40
C THR A 123 -3.53 0.56 0.72
N PHE A 124 -4.77 0.20 1.06
CA PHE A 124 -5.08 -0.84 2.05
C PHE A 124 -4.46 -2.20 1.71
N LEU A 125 -4.22 -2.51 0.42
CA LEU A 125 -3.59 -3.76 0.00
C LEU A 125 -2.21 -3.95 0.64
N VAL A 126 -1.50 -2.86 0.93
CA VAL A 126 -0.20 -2.91 1.61
C VAL A 126 -0.35 -3.53 3.00
N GLU A 127 -1.36 -3.13 3.76
CA GLU A 127 -1.60 -3.63 5.12
C GLU A 127 -2.06 -5.09 5.09
N GLU A 128 -2.97 -5.43 4.18
CA GLU A 128 -3.47 -6.79 4.00
C GLU A 128 -2.36 -7.76 3.61
N LEU A 129 -1.45 -7.37 2.70
CA LEU A 129 -0.32 -8.22 2.32
C LEU A 129 0.72 -8.34 3.44
N ARG A 130 0.96 -7.27 4.21
CA ARG A 130 1.88 -7.28 5.37
C ARG A 130 1.40 -8.18 6.50
N SER A 131 0.10 -8.38 6.65
CA SER A 131 -0.49 -9.25 7.69
C SER A 131 -0.43 -10.74 7.35
N VAL A 132 0.07 -11.11 6.17
CA VAL A 132 0.26 -12.53 5.79
C VAL A 132 1.57 -13.05 6.38
N PHE A 133 1.47 -14.09 7.21
CA PHE A 133 2.62 -14.72 7.87
C PHE A 133 2.97 -16.07 7.24
N ASP A 134 4.27 -16.35 7.13
CA ASP A 134 4.76 -17.67 6.78
C ASP A 134 4.78 -18.55 8.05
N PRO A 135 4.20 -19.76 8.04
CA PRO A 135 4.24 -20.66 9.19
C PRO A 135 5.66 -21.04 9.64
N ARG A 136 6.67 -20.82 8.80
CA ARG A 136 8.10 -21.03 9.11
C ARG A 136 8.75 -19.85 9.84
N GLY A 137 8.03 -18.76 10.09
CA GLY A 137 8.47 -17.65 10.93
C GLY A 137 9.16 -16.48 10.21
N GLY A 138 8.99 -16.36 8.89
CA GLY A 138 9.54 -15.25 8.10
C GLY A 138 11.06 -15.30 7.92
N TYR A 139 11.66 -14.17 7.53
CA TYR A 139 13.10 -14.06 7.29
C TYR A 139 13.60 -12.61 7.37
N PHE A 140 14.91 -12.43 7.47
CA PHE A 140 15.54 -11.12 7.37
C PHE A 140 16.04 -10.89 5.95
N LYS A 141 15.63 -9.77 5.34
CA LYS A 141 16.23 -9.33 4.07
C LYS A 141 17.54 -8.60 4.32
N ARG A 142 18.31 -8.37 3.24
CA ARG A 142 19.54 -7.58 3.28
C ARG A 142 19.28 -6.23 3.94
N GLY A 143 20.18 -5.78 4.83
CA GLY A 143 19.99 -4.59 5.65
C GLY A 143 19.25 -4.84 6.97
N GLY A 144 18.93 -6.10 7.31
CA GLY A 144 18.46 -6.48 8.65
C GLY A 144 16.98 -6.18 8.91
N LYS A 145 16.18 -5.89 7.88
CA LYS A 145 14.72 -5.73 7.99
C LYS A 145 14.03 -7.10 7.97
N PHE A 146 13.18 -7.35 8.95
CA PHE A 146 12.39 -8.57 9.10
C PHE A 146 11.15 -8.53 8.19
N MET A 147 10.95 -9.61 7.44
CA MET A 147 9.77 -9.88 6.63
C MET A 147 9.03 -11.10 7.17
N PRO A 148 7.74 -11.00 7.52
CA PRO A 148 6.99 -12.13 8.08
C PRO A 148 6.66 -13.21 7.05
N SER A 149 6.66 -12.88 5.75
CA SER A 149 6.47 -13.82 4.65
C SER A 149 6.94 -13.22 3.32
N LEU A 150 7.02 -14.05 2.27
CA LEU A 150 7.22 -13.57 0.89
C LEU A 150 6.07 -12.68 0.40
N VAL A 151 4.84 -12.96 0.85
CA VAL A 151 3.66 -12.14 0.52
C VAL A 151 3.77 -10.74 1.14
N ALA A 152 4.28 -10.66 2.37
CA ALA A 152 4.52 -9.38 3.03
C ALA A 152 5.63 -8.57 2.34
N GLU A 153 6.68 -9.22 1.83
CA GLU A 153 7.70 -8.53 1.02
C GLU A 153 7.14 -8.04 -0.32
N ILE A 154 6.23 -8.78 -0.96
CA ILE A 154 5.46 -8.28 -2.12
C ILE A 154 4.62 -7.05 -1.74
N GLY A 155 4.00 -7.07 -0.56
CA GLY A 155 3.30 -5.91 0.00
C GLY A 155 4.21 -4.69 0.19
N GLU A 156 5.47 -4.89 0.61
CA GLU A 156 6.47 -3.82 0.69
C GLU A 156 6.87 -3.28 -0.68
N VAL A 157 6.97 -4.13 -1.71
CA VAL A 157 7.19 -3.68 -3.08
C VAL A 157 6.03 -2.83 -3.58
N ILE A 158 4.79 -3.23 -3.30
CA ILE A 158 3.61 -2.45 -3.66
C ILE A 158 3.59 -1.12 -2.90
N ASP A 159 3.90 -1.11 -1.60
CA ASP A 159 4.04 0.14 -0.82
C ASP A 159 5.08 1.08 -1.44
N GLN A 160 6.27 0.57 -1.75
CA GLN A 160 7.33 1.33 -2.42
C GLN A 160 6.84 1.92 -3.75
N HIS A 161 6.10 1.13 -4.54
CA HIS A 161 5.58 1.59 -5.81
C HIS A 161 4.47 2.63 -5.65
N LEU A 162 3.54 2.44 -4.71
CA LEU A 162 2.48 3.40 -4.41
C LEU A 162 3.03 4.73 -3.90
N ARG A 163 4.13 4.71 -3.12
CA ARG A 163 4.89 5.91 -2.74
C ARG A 163 5.52 6.58 -3.95
N PHE A 164 6.18 5.79 -4.81
CA PHE A 164 6.83 6.27 -6.03
C PHE A 164 5.87 7.01 -6.98
N ILE A 165 4.62 6.55 -7.11
CA ILE A 165 3.60 7.22 -7.93
C ILE A 165 2.81 8.31 -7.17
N GLY A 166 3.17 8.60 -5.92
CA GLY A 166 2.57 9.66 -5.10
C GLY A 166 1.21 9.30 -4.47
N MET A 167 0.81 8.03 -4.46
CA MET A 167 -0.42 7.57 -3.80
C MET A 167 -0.29 7.47 -2.28
N ILE A 168 0.88 7.09 -1.79
CA ILE A 168 1.20 7.07 -0.36
C ILE A 168 2.24 8.16 -0.13
N LYS A 169 2.00 9.03 0.85
CA LYS A 169 2.98 10.05 1.23
C LYS A 169 4.06 9.42 2.11
N ASP A 170 5.29 9.83 1.90
CA ASP A 170 6.36 9.50 2.82
C ASP A 170 6.11 10.21 4.14
N ASP A 171 6.06 9.42 5.22
CA ASP A 171 6.26 9.93 6.57
C ASP A 171 7.76 10.25 6.66
N GLU A 172 8.18 11.36 6.04
CA GLU A 172 9.53 11.83 6.21
C GLU A 172 9.78 12.03 7.70
N LEU A 173 10.89 11.46 8.18
CA LEU A 173 11.39 11.76 9.51
C LEU A 173 11.53 13.28 9.61
N ASP A 174 10.94 13.87 10.65
CA ASP A 174 11.04 15.31 10.85
C ASP A 174 12.52 15.72 11.00
N ASP A 175 12.84 17.00 10.77
CA ASP A 175 14.23 17.48 10.83
C ASP A 175 14.87 17.22 12.21
N HIS A 176 14.06 17.17 13.27
CA HIS A 176 14.52 16.87 14.61
C HIS A 176 14.89 15.38 14.76
N GLN A 177 14.10 14.47 14.21
CA GLN A 177 14.35 13.03 14.17
C GLN A 177 15.56 12.70 13.30
N LYS A 178 15.73 13.39 12.17
CA LYS A 178 16.94 13.26 11.32
C LYS A 178 18.18 13.67 12.11
N ARG A 179 18.18 14.84 12.75
CA ARG A 179 19.29 15.30 13.60
C ARG A 179 19.55 14.38 14.80
N PHE A 180 18.50 13.93 15.46
CA PHE A 180 18.60 12.98 16.58
C PHE A 180 19.26 11.67 16.14
N LEU A 181 18.87 11.13 14.99
CA LEU A 181 19.48 9.93 14.43
C LEU A 181 20.96 10.13 14.08
N GLU A 182 21.30 11.27 13.49
CA GLU A 182 22.68 11.63 13.15
C GLU A 182 23.54 11.73 14.42
N GLU A 183 23.09 12.50 15.41
CA GLU A 183 23.76 12.65 16.70
C GLU A 183 23.95 11.30 17.40
N LYS A 184 22.94 10.43 17.38
CA LYS A 184 23.03 9.11 18.00
C LYS A 184 23.98 8.16 17.25
N ARG A 185 24.10 8.28 15.93
CA ARG A 185 25.11 7.53 15.16
C ARG A 185 26.51 8.02 15.48
N GLU A 186 26.72 9.33 15.52
CA GLU A 186 28.01 9.92 15.88
C GLU A 186 28.44 9.56 17.30
N GLN A 187 27.53 9.63 18.27
CA GLN A 187 27.80 9.21 19.66
C GLN A 187 28.19 7.75 19.74
N PHE A 188 27.54 6.88 18.95
CA PHE A 188 27.89 5.48 18.89
C PHE A 188 29.26 5.24 18.26
N ASP A 189 29.54 5.87 17.12
CA ASP A 189 30.82 5.74 16.42
C ASP A 189 31.98 6.27 17.26
N ALA A 190 31.76 7.33 18.03
CA ALA A 190 32.74 7.86 18.99
C ALA A 190 32.98 6.93 20.20
N ALA A 191 31.97 6.15 20.62
CA ALA A 191 32.05 5.21 21.73
C ALA A 191 32.54 3.81 21.32
N ALA A 192 32.48 3.47 20.03
CA ALA A 192 32.90 2.18 19.50
C ALA A 192 34.44 2.09 19.38
N LYS A 193 35.06 1.14 20.09
CA LYS A 193 36.45 0.75 19.83
C LYS A 193 36.54 -0.08 18.53
N PRO A 194 37.63 0.00 17.75
CA PRO A 194 37.75 -0.63 16.44
C PRO A 194 38.02 -2.14 16.54
N GLU A 195 37.11 -2.90 17.14
CA GLU A 195 37.16 -4.38 17.21
C GLU A 195 35.88 -5.05 16.68
N ALA A 196 35.07 -4.35 15.90
CA ALA A 196 33.96 -4.97 15.19
C ALA A 196 34.43 -5.40 13.80
N THR A 197 34.73 -6.69 13.65
CA THR A 197 34.85 -7.35 12.34
C THR A 197 33.68 -6.96 11.45
N GLU A 198 33.99 -6.30 10.34
CA GLU A 198 33.08 -5.93 9.28
C GLU A 198 32.49 -7.20 8.64
N THR A 199 31.41 -7.74 9.19
CA THR A 199 30.47 -8.51 8.37
C THR A 199 29.64 -7.49 7.59
N ALA A 200 30.07 -7.23 6.35
CA ALA A 200 29.59 -6.23 5.40
C ALA A 200 28.11 -6.37 4.94
N GLU A 201 27.22 -6.89 5.77
CA GLU A 201 25.83 -7.22 5.39
C GLU A 201 24.74 -6.40 6.10
N SER A 202 25.07 -5.68 7.19
CA SER A 202 24.13 -4.79 7.89
C SER A 202 24.73 -3.42 8.18
N SER A 203 24.02 -2.34 7.82
CA SER A 203 24.38 -0.94 8.12
C SER A 203 24.25 -0.56 9.59
N PHE A 204 24.14 -1.53 10.50
CA PHE A 204 23.89 -1.33 11.93
C PHE A 204 24.84 -2.18 12.77
N PRO A 205 25.12 -1.79 14.03
CA PRO A 205 26.11 -2.44 14.87
C PRO A 205 25.85 -3.93 15.12
N ALA A 206 26.94 -4.70 15.31
CA ALA A 206 26.86 -6.08 15.74
C ALA A 206 26.19 -6.16 17.14
N GLY A 207 25.11 -6.94 17.24
CA GLY A 207 24.29 -7.04 18.47
C GLY A 207 23.06 -6.13 18.52
N ALA A 208 22.78 -5.34 17.47
CA ALA A 208 21.54 -4.58 17.36
C ALA A 208 20.30 -5.50 17.41
N GLN A 209 19.31 -5.10 18.21
CA GLN A 209 18.06 -5.83 18.40
C GLN A 209 16.99 -5.38 17.39
N LEU A 210 15.95 -6.21 17.23
CA LEU A 210 14.81 -5.91 16.35
C LEU A 210 14.00 -4.73 16.90
N CYS A 211 13.84 -3.68 16.10
CA CYS A 211 12.90 -2.59 16.38
C CYS A 211 11.46 -3.06 16.14
N THR A 212 10.58 -2.87 17.12
CA THR A 212 9.16 -3.22 17.00
C THR A 212 8.38 -2.26 16.10
N LYS A 213 8.87 -1.03 15.90
CA LYS A 213 8.23 -0.02 15.04
C LYS A 213 8.53 -0.23 13.55
N CYS A 214 9.80 -0.42 13.19
CA CYS A 214 10.23 -0.51 11.78
C CYS A 214 10.70 -1.90 11.36
N SER A 215 10.64 -2.89 12.25
CA SER A 215 11.05 -4.28 12.01
C SER A 215 12.50 -4.42 11.52
N THR A 216 13.36 -3.46 11.81
CA THR A 216 14.79 -3.49 11.41
C THR A 216 15.66 -3.78 12.63
N LYS A 217 16.69 -4.62 12.47
CA LYS A 217 17.73 -4.86 13.49
C LYS A 217 18.64 -3.64 13.65
N ALA A 218 18.12 -2.63 14.33
CA ALA A 218 18.77 -1.33 14.51
C ALA A 218 18.59 -0.75 15.92
N MET A 219 17.99 -1.50 16.86
CA MET A 219 17.85 -1.06 18.25
C MET A 219 19.15 -1.31 19.02
N ILE A 220 19.70 -0.28 19.63
CA ILE A 220 20.86 -0.38 20.51
C ILE A 220 20.57 0.29 21.86
N LYS A 221 21.34 -0.06 22.89
CA LYS A 221 21.27 0.61 24.18
C LYS A 221 22.23 1.80 24.19
N MET A 222 21.70 3.01 24.25
CA MET A 222 22.46 4.26 24.40
C MET A 222 21.90 5.05 25.58
N ASP A 223 22.79 5.59 26.42
CA ASP A 223 22.41 6.44 27.57
C ASP A 223 21.38 5.80 28.50
N GLY A 224 21.44 4.47 28.67
CA GLY A 224 20.50 3.71 29.50
C GLY A 224 19.16 3.39 28.83
N CYS A 225 18.86 3.95 27.65
CA CYS A 225 17.64 3.69 26.89
C CYS A 225 17.87 2.83 25.65
N MET A 226 16.82 2.16 25.17
CA MET A 226 16.83 1.45 23.88
C MET A 226 16.36 2.39 22.77
N THR A 227 17.21 2.64 21.77
CA THR A 227 16.95 3.57 20.66
C THR A 227 17.25 2.93 19.30
N CYS A 228 16.37 3.15 18.33
CA CYS A 228 16.49 2.66 16.96
C CYS A 228 17.31 3.60 16.08
N LEU A 229 18.44 3.15 15.55
CA LEU A 229 19.26 3.92 14.60
C LEU A 229 18.66 4.00 13.17
N ASN A 230 17.53 3.34 12.93
CA ASN A 230 16.86 3.34 11.62
C ASN A 230 15.65 4.29 11.57
N CYS A 231 14.84 4.37 12.63
CA CYS A 231 13.59 5.14 12.63
C CYS A 231 13.42 6.08 13.85
N GLY A 232 14.44 6.19 14.71
CA GLY A 232 14.44 7.09 15.86
C GLY A 232 13.58 6.64 17.04
N ASP A 233 12.90 5.50 16.93
CA ASP A 233 12.06 4.95 18.01
C ASP A 233 12.86 4.74 19.30
N SER A 234 12.34 5.23 20.42
CA SER A 234 12.98 5.16 21.74
C SER A 234 11.99 4.64 22.77
N LYS A 235 12.42 3.73 23.65
CA LYS A 235 11.56 3.22 24.73
C LYS A 235 11.34 4.20 25.88
N CYS A 236 12.05 5.33 25.92
CA CYS A 236 12.03 6.27 27.04
C CYS A 236 11.36 7.61 26.73
N GLY A 237 10.74 7.75 25.56
CA GLY A 237 10.10 8.98 25.09
C GLY A 237 10.80 9.57 23.89
#